data_AF-A0A2N1V578-F1
#
_entry.id   AF-A0A2N1V578-F1
#
_cell.length_a   1.000
_cell.length_b   1.000
_cell.length_c   1.000
_cell.angle_alpha   90.00
_cell.angle_beta   90.00
_cell.angle_gamma   90.00
#
_symmetry.space_group_name_H-M   'P 1'
#
loop_
_entity.id
_entity.type
_entity.pdbx_description
1 polymer ?
#
loop_
_entity_poly.entity_id
_entity_poly.type
_entity_poly.pdbx_seq_one_letter_code
_entity_poly.pdbx_strand_id
1 'polypeptide(L)'
;MKSLLLILLVLTISTLNLKAEKLTGQAKIDSLLAELHKAKGDTNEVKLLSKLSFAYYCINPDKGIEYGEKGVKLAKKIGWKKGEAASIIAQGIAIVETADDLYAGDPVCTGTGGKAIGQSGTNPVVGRA
;
A
#
# COMPACT_ATOMS: atom_id res chain seq x y z
N MET A 1 -3.02 12.13 51.81
CA MET A 1 -2.78 13.08 50.68
C MET A 1 -1.53 12.74 49.88
N LYS A 2 -0.36 12.51 50.51
CA LYS A 2 0.89 12.17 49.81
C LYS A 2 0.81 10.84 49.02
N SER A 3 0.18 9.82 49.58
CA SER A 3 -0.03 8.53 48.90
C SER A 3 -1.02 8.62 47.74
N LEU A 4 -1.96 9.56 47.76
CA LEU A 4 -2.90 9.81 46.66
C LEU A 4 -2.19 10.50 45.48
N LEU A 5 -1.27 11.42 45.78
CA LEU A 5 -0.41 12.07 44.78
C LEU A 5 0.52 11.07 44.08
N LEU A 6 1.06 10.09 44.80
CA LEU A 6 1.91 9.05 44.22
C LEU A 6 1.14 8.12 43.29
N ILE A 7 -0.11 7.76 43.62
CA ILE A 7 -0.97 6.93 42.76
C ILE A 7 -1.33 7.69 41.47
N LEU A 8 -1.65 8.98 41.56
CA LEU A 8 -1.94 9.82 40.41
C LEU A 8 -0.73 9.94 39.46
N LEU A 9 0.49 10.03 40.02
CA LEU A 9 1.74 10.11 39.26
C LEU A 9 2.07 8.80 38.52
N VAL A 10 1.76 7.64 39.09
CA VAL A 10 1.99 6.33 38.43
C VAL A 10 0.97 6.09 37.30
N LEU A 11 -0.26 6.56 37.46
CA LEU A 11 -1.30 6.49 36.42
C LEU A 11 -0.94 7.33 35.19
N THR A 12 -0.31 8.50 35.35
CA THR A 12 0.09 9.35 34.23
C THR A 12 1.35 8.85 33.50
N ILE A 13 2.25 8.14 34.17
CA ILE A 13 3.44 7.53 33.53
C ILE A 13 3.03 6.34 32.64
N SER A 14 1.98 5.61 33.05
CA SER A 14 1.49 4.44 32.31
C SER A 14 0.89 4.80 30.93
N THR A 15 0.32 6.00 30.78
CA THR A 15 -0.27 6.46 29.52
C THR A 15 0.74 6.99 28.49
N LEU A 16 2.03 7.10 28.84
CA LEU A 16 3.08 7.59 27.93
C LEU A 16 3.57 6.53 26.92
N ASN A 17 3.07 5.29 26.98
CA ASN A 17 3.49 4.19 26.12
C ASN A 17 2.56 3.96 24.89
N LEU A 18 1.99 5.02 24.30
CA LEU A 18 1.31 4.88 23.01
C LEU A 18 2.35 4.71 21.88
N LYS A 19 2.68 3.46 21.54
CA LYS A 19 3.35 3.16 20.29
C LYS A 19 2.32 3.17 19.17
N ALA A 20 2.48 4.07 18.20
CA ALA A 20 1.70 4.02 16.97
C ALA A 20 2.12 2.77 16.18
N GLU A 21 1.26 1.76 16.14
CA GLU A 21 1.53 0.55 15.37
C GLU A 21 1.43 0.86 13.87
N LYS A 22 2.47 0.49 13.10
CA LYS A 22 2.47 0.69 11.66
C LYS A 22 1.54 -0.34 11.04
N LEU A 23 0.43 0.11 10.45
CA LEU A 23 -0.47 -0.75 9.69
C LEU A 23 0.29 -1.49 8.58
N THR A 24 0.10 -2.80 8.48
CA THR A 24 0.66 -3.68 7.46
C THR A 24 -0.44 -4.48 6.76
N GLY A 25 -0.13 -5.08 5.60
CA GLY A 25 -1.07 -5.93 4.86
C GLY A 25 -2.43 -5.26 4.56
N GLN A 26 -3.51 -6.01 4.75
CA GLN A 26 -4.87 -5.57 4.42
C GLN A 26 -5.31 -4.32 5.19
N ALA A 27 -4.97 -4.21 6.48
CA ALA A 27 -5.34 -3.06 7.29
C ALA A 27 -4.71 -1.75 6.76
N LYS A 28 -3.51 -1.85 6.14
CA LYS A 28 -2.90 -0.69 5.48
C LYS A 28 -3.65 -0.29 4.22
N ILE A 29 -4.09 -1.26 3.42
CA ILE A 29 -4.87 -1.04 2.22
C ILE A 29 -6.19 -0.35 2.57
N ASP A 30 -6.91 -0.86 3.56
CA ASP A 30 -8.22 -0.32 3.96
C ASP A 30 -8.09 1.14 4.43
N SER A 31 -7.05 1.45 5.21
CA SER A 31 -6.71 2.82 5.61
C SER A 31 -6.43 3.71 4.40
N LEU A 32 -5.65 3.24 3.43
CA LEU A 32 -5.32 4.03 2.23
C LEU A 32 -6.55 4.28 1.35
N LEU A 33 -7.45 3.29 1.21
CA LEU A 33 -8.71 3.45 0.46
C LEU A 33 -9.64 4.48 1.12
N ALA A 34 -9.76 4.43 2.44
CA ALA A 34 -10.55 5.41 3.19
C ALA A 34 -10.00 6.84 3.06
N GLU A 35 -8.68 7.00 3.01
CA GLU A 35 -8.04 8.30 2.72
C GLU A 35 -8.24 8.74 1.27
N LEU A 36 -8.17 7.81 0.31
CA LEU A 36 -8.32 8.10 -1.11
C LEU A 36 -9.66 8.77 -1.43
N HIS A 37 -10.75 8.35 -0.79
CA HIS A 37 -12.08 8.94 -1.01
C HIS A 37 -12.15 10.45 -0.67
N LYS A 38 -11.22 10.93 0.16
CA LYS A 38 -11.16 12.34 0.60
C LYS A 38 -10.28 13.20 -0.30
N ALA A 39 -9.28 12.61 -0.96
CA ALA A 39 -8.37 13.32 -1.85
C ALA A 39 -8.94 13.33 -3.27
N LYS A 40 -9.05 14.51 -3.90
CA LYS A 40 -9.61 14.64 -5.25
C LYS A 40 -8.82 15.64 -6.08
N GLY A 41 -8.24 15.16 -7.17
CA GLY A 41 -7.56 15.92 -8.20
C GLY A 41 -6.22 16.53 -7.80
N ASP A 42 -5.64 16.13 -6.66
CA ASP A 42 -4.45 16.79 -6.11
C ASP A 42 -3.22 15.87 -6.02
N THR A 43 -2.11 16.43 -5.52
CA THR A 43 -0.87 15.66 -5.32
C THR A 43 -1.01 14.61 -4.21
N ASN A 44 -1.97 14.75 -3.29
CA ASN A 44 -2.18 13.76 -2.23
C ASN A 44 -2.89 12.53 -2.79
N GLU A 45 -3.84 12.69 -3.70
CA GLU A 45 -4.46 11.58 -4.41
C GLU A 45 -3.42 10.78 -5.18
N VAL A 46 -2.50 11.44 -5.91
CA VAL A 46 -1.40 10.75 -6.60
C VAL A 46 -0.53 9.93 -5.63
N LYS A 47 -0.19 10.49 -4.46
CA LYS A 47 0.58 9.78 -3.43
C LYS A 47 -0.18 8.57 -2.86
N LEU A 48 -1.49 8.71 -2.68
CA LEU A 48 -2.33 7.62 -2.18
C LEU A 48 -2.43 6.51 -3.21
N LEU A 49 -2.62 6.85 -4.48
CA LEU A 49 -2.63 5.91 -5.60
C LEU A 49 -1.29 5.17 -5.72
N SER A 50 -0.14 5.84 -5.63
CA SER A 50 1.17 5.18 -5.66
C SER A 50 1.37 4.26 -4.45
N LYS A 51 0.89 4.66 -3.26
CA LYS A 51 0.95 3.82 -2.05
C LYS A 51 0.04 2.60 -2.14
N LEU A 52 -1.15 2.74 -2.73
CA LEU A 52 -2.06 1.62 -2.97
C LEU A 52 -1.44 0.65 -3.97
N SER A 53 -0.88 1.16 -5.07
CA SER A 53 -0.15 0.36 -6.05
C SER A 53 0.91 -0.52 -5.37
N PHE A 54 1.74 0.08 -4.52
CA PHE A 54 2.73 -0.64 -3.73
C PHE A 54 2.13 -1.53 -2.63
N ALA A 55 1.02 -1.15 -1.99
CA ALA A 55 0.41 -2.00 -0.98
C ALA A 55 -0.19 -3.28 -1.60
N TYR A 56 -0.62 -3.20 -2.86
CA TYR A 56 -1.21 -4.32 -3.58
C TYR A 56 -0.20 -5.22 -4.29
N TYR A 57 1.08 -4.82 -4.50
CA TYR A 57 1.97 -5.57 -5.41
C TYR A 57 2.12 -7.05 -5.06
N CYS A 58 2.25 -7.44 -3.77
CA CYS A 58 2.31 -8.86 -3.36
C CYS A 58 0.93 -9.50 -3.07
N ILE A 59 -0.16 -8.73 -3.01
CA ILE A 59 -1.49 -9.23 -2.58
C ILE A 59 -2.40 -9.44 -3.79
N ASN A 60 -2.41 -8.47 -4.70
CA ASN A 60 -3.14 -8.49 -5.95
C ASN A 60 -2.40 -7.57 -6.94
N PRO A 61 -1.42 -8.11 -7.67
CA PRO A 61 -0.59 -7.34 -8.60
C PRO A 61 -1.42 -6.54 -9.62
N ASP A 62 -2.51 -7.10 -10.16
CA ASP A 62 -3.39 -6.43 -11.12
C ASP A 62 -3.98 -5.13 -10.56
N LYS A 63 -4.48 -5.15 -9.32
CA LYS A 63 -4.91 -3.94 -8.61
C LYS A 63 -3.74 -2.99 -8.41
N GLY A 64 -2.56 -3.52 -8.09
CA GLY A 64 -1.33 -2.76 -8.00
C GLY A 64 -1.06 -1.94 -9.27
N ILE A 65 -1.18 -2.58 -10.43
CA ILE A 65 -1.03 -1.96 -11.75
C ILE A 65 -2.11 -0.89 -11.95
N GLU A 66 -3.38 -1.21 -11.70
CA GLU A 66 -4.51 -0.30 -11.88
C GLU A 66 -4.35 1.01 -11.07
N TYR A 67 -3.97 0.92 -9.80
CA TYR A 67 -3.72 2.10 -8.97
C TYR A 67 -2.49 2.89 -9.44
N GLY A 68 -1.46 2.21 -9.90
CA GLY A 68 -0.28 2.83 -10.51
C GLY A 68 -0.67 3.68 -11.73
N GLU A 69 -1.43 3.10 -12.65
CA GLU A 69 -1.92 3.77 -13.86
C GLU A 69 -2.77 5.01 -13.54
N LYS A 70 -3.70 4.89 -12.59
CA LYS A 70 -4.50 6.03 -12.10
C LYS A 70 -3.60 7.15 -11.58
N GLY A 71 -2.57 6.80 -10.81
CA GLY A 71 -1.59 7.74 -10.27
C GLY A 71 -0.81 8.46 -11.37
N VAL A 72 -0.31 7.72 -12.36
CA VAL A 72 0.40 8.28 -13.53
C VAL A 72 -0.49 9.25 -14.31
N LYS A 73 -1.73 8.84 -14.61
CA LYS A 73 -2.68 9.66 -15.37
C LYS A 73 -2.99 10.97 -14.64
N LEU A 74 -3.25 10.91 -13.34
CA LEU A 74 -3.52 12.09 -12.54
C LEU A 74 -2.27 12.99 -12.41
N ALA A 75 -1.10 12.40 -12.14
CA ALA A 75 0.16 13.15 -12.03
C ALA A 75 0.49 13.92 -13.31
N LYS A 76 0.29 13.30 -14.49
CA LYS A 76 0.40 13.95 -15.79
C LYS A 76 -0.58 15.12 -15.91
N LYS A 77 -1.85 14.90 -15.54
CA LYS A 77 -2.89 15.93 -15.61
C LYS A 77 -2.55 17.17 -14.78
N ILE A 78 -1.97 16.99 -13.59
CA ILE A 78 -1.60 18.09 -12.69
C ILE A 78 -0.16 18.60 -12.88
N GLY A 79 0.59 18.05 -13.85
CA GLY A 79 1.98 18.44 -14.12
C GLY A 79 3.00 18.03 -13.04
N TRP A 80 2.66 17.06 -12.17
CA TRP A 80 3.50 16.69 -11.03
C TRP A 80 4.46 15.53 -11.36
N LYS A 81 5.63 15.86 -11.92
CA LYS A 81 6.63 14.87 -12.39
C LYS A 81 7.15 13.91 -11.33
N LYS A 82 7.33 14.39 -10.09
CA LYS A 82 7.77 13.53 -8.98
C LYS A 82 6.72 12.45 -8.67
N GLY A 83 5.44 12.81 -8.68
CA GLY A 83 4.35 11.86 -8.49
C GLY A 83 4.23 10.87 -9.65
N GLU A 84 4.38 11.36 -10.87
CA GLU A 84 4.38 10.52 -12.08
C GLU A 84 5.44 9.41 -11.98
N ALA A 85 6.69 9.78 -11.67
CA ALA A 85 7.78 8.81 -11.49
C ALA A 85 7.49 7.81 -10.35
N ALA A 86 6.98 8.29 -9.21
CA ALA A 86 6.64 7.41 -8.08
C ALA A 86 5.55 6.40 -8.44
N SER A 87 4.53 6.82 -9.19
CA SER A 87 3.47 5.93 -9.68
C SER A 87 3.99 4.93 -10.72
N ILE A 88 4.87 5.35 -11.64
CA ILE A 88 5.50 4.44 -12.61
C ILE A 88 6.33 3.37 -11.91
N ILE A 89 7.13 3.74 -10.91
CA ILE A 89 7.94 2.79 -10.15
C ILE A 89 7.04 1.78 -9.44
N ALA A 90 6.01 2.24 -8.74
CA ALA A 90 5.07 1.35 -8.04
C ALA A 90 4.33 0.42 -9.01
N GLN A 91 3.89 0.94 -10.15
CA GLN A 91 3.28 0.14 -11.22
C GLN A 91 4.25 -0.90 -11.76
N GLY A 92 5.51 -0.52 -12.04
CA GLY A 92 6.53 -1.41 -12.57
C GLY A 92 6.81 -2.59 -11.63
N ILE A 93 6.86 -2.36 -10.32
CA ILE A 93 7.01 -3.44 -9.33
C ILE A 93 5.84 -4.43 -9.42
N ALA A 94 4.61 -3.93 -9.53
CA ALA A 94 3.44 -4.80 -9.70
C ALA A 94 3.45 -5.56 -11.03
N ILE A 95 3.95 -4.96 -12.10
CA ILE A 95 4.11 -5.63 -13.42
C ILE A 95 5.14 -6.76 -13.35
N VAL A 96 6.28 -6.54 -12.68
CA VAL A 96 7.29 -7.60 -12.52
C VAL A 96 6.69 -8.80 -11.81
N GLU A 97 5.91 -8.59 -10.75
CA GLU A 97 5.24 -9.68 -10.04
C GLU A 97 4.29 -10.47 -10.97
N THR A 98 3.52 -9.79 -11.84
CA THR A 98 2.68 -10.49 -12.84
C THR A 98 3.49 -11.20 -13.93
N ALA A 99 4.73 -10.77 -14.20
CA ALA A 99 5.60 -11.35 -15.22
C ALA A 99 6.34 -12.60 -14.70
N ASP A 100 6.63 -12.67 -13.39
CA ASP A 100 7.26 -13.84 -12.77
C ASP A 100 6.30 -15.06 -12.77
N ASP A 101 4.99 -14.84 -12.65
CA ASP A 101 3.96 -15.87 -12.86
C ASP A 101 4.04 -16.50 -14.26
N LEU A 102 4.53 -15.76 -15.26
CA LEU A 102 4.75 -16.25 -16.64
C LEU A 102 6.07 -17.01 -16.81
N TYR A 103 7.05 -16.82 -15.92
CA TYR A 103 8.42 -17.34 -16.09
C TYR A 103 8.90 -18.35 -15.05
N ALA A 104 8.11 -18.68 -14.03
CA ALA A 104 8.46 -19.66 -12.99
C ALA A 104 9.82 -19.39 -12.31
N GLY A 105 10.22 -18.11 -12.24
CA GLY A 105 11.36 -17.62 -11.48
C GLY A 105 10.95 -17.24 -10.06
N ASP A 106 11.93 -17.12 -9.15
CA ASP A 106 11.71 -16.82 -7.73
C ASP A 106 10.88 -15.53 -7.54
N PRO A 107 9.69 -15.59 -6.90
CA PRO A 107 8.87 -14.41 -6.70
C PRO A 107 9.63 -13.35 -5.89
N VAL A 108 9.56 -12.09 -6.32
CA VAL A 108 10.13 -10.93 -5.60
C VAL A 108 9.62 -10.86 -4.15
N CYS A 109 8.43 -11.39 -3.87
CA CYS A 109 7.80 -11.43 -2.55
C CYS A 109 8.33 -12.53 -1.58
N THR A 110 9.33 -13.36 -1.94
CA THR A 110 9.78 -14.50 -1.11
C THR A 110 10.71 -14.18 0.09
N GLY A 111 10.85 -12.91 0.47
CA GLY A 111 11.62 -12.48 1.64
C GLY A 111 10.79 -12.22 2.89
N THR A 112 10.41 -13.28 3.62
CA THR A 112 9.96 -13.28 5.04
C THR A 112 8.67 -12.52 5.42
N GLY A 113 7.67 -13.27 5.90
CA GLY A 113 6.75 -12.77 6.95
C GLY A 113 5.29 -12.55 6.57
N GLY A 114 4.71 -13.36 5.68
CA GLY A 114 3.26 -13.35 5.47
C GLY A 114 2.87 -14.45 4.51
N LYS A 115 2.38 -15.57 5.04
CA LYS A 115 1.80 -16.66 4.25
C LYS A 115 0.78 -16.04 3.29
N ALA A 116 1.05 -16.08 1.99
CA ALA A 116 0.05 -15.78 0.97
C ALA A 116 -1.14 -16.70 1.26
N ILE A 117 -2.18 -16.16 1.88
CA ILE A 117 -3.46 -16.85 2.01
C ILE A 117 -3.94 -17.00 0.57
N GLY A 118 -3.90 -18.25 0.10
CA GLY A 118 -3.93 -18.56 -1.32
C GLY A 118 -5.16 -18.02 -2.03
N GLN A 119 -5.04 -17.92 -3.35
CA GLN A 119 -5.55 -18.99 -4.19
C GLN A 119 -5.00 -18.79 -5.60
N SER A 120 -4.49 -19.89 -6.15
CA SER A 120 -4.54 -20.18 -7.57
C SER A 120 -5.89 -19.75 -8.14
N GLY A 121 -5.91 -18.59 -8.77
CA GLY A 121 -6.99 -18.11 -9.60
C GLY A 121 -6.35 -17.78 -10.92
N THR A 122 -6.18 -18.78 -11.77
CA THR A 122 -5.97 -18.59 -13.20
C THR A 122 -7.14 -17.76 -13.72
N ASN A 123 -7.00 -16.44 -13.69
CA ASN A 123 -7.87 -15.57 -14.45
C ASN A 123 -7.42 -15.76 -15.91
N PRO A 124 -8.29 -16.27 -16.80
CA PRO A 124 -7.88 -16.42 -18.19
C PRO A 124 -7.50 -15.03 -18.68
N VAL A 125 -6.26 -14.92 -19.14
CA VAL A 125 -5.75 -13.76 -19.86
C VAL A 125 -6.73 -13.53 -21.01
N VAL A 126 -7.66 -12.59 -20.84
CA VAL A 126 -8.44 -12.07 -21.95
C VAL A 126 -7.43 -11.30 -22.77
N GLY A 127 -6.91 -11.99 -23.79
CA GLY A 127 -5.88 -11.51 -24.67
C GLY A 127 -6.22 -10.13 -25.19
N ARG A 128 -5.27 -9.21 -25.00
CA ARG A 128 -5.16 -8.04 -25.85
C ARG A 128 -4.63 -8.55 -27.20
N ALA A 129 -5.55 -8.84 -28.12
CA ALA A 129 -5.30 -8.82 -29.56
C ALA A 129 -5.53 -7.40 -30.09
#